data_AF-A0A7L4QDW8-F1
#
_entry.id   AF-A0A7L4QDW8-F1
#
_cell.length_a   1.000
_cell.length_b   1.000
_cell.length_c   1.000
_cell.angle_alpha   90.00
_cell.angle_beta   90.00
_cell.angle_gamma   90.00
#
_symmetry.space_group_name_H-M   'P 1'
#
loop_
_entity.id
_entity.type
_entity.pdbx_description
1 polymer ?
#
loop_
_entity_poly.entity_id
_entity_poly.type
_entity_poly.pdbx_seq_one_letter_code
_entity_poly.pdbx_strand_id
1 'polypeptide(L)'
;MDLEVLWTVTLLILVAFIPTIAFMAWFRATGKRIREPWSVVILSYLFGAIGAIIIALVLEMVAMGLLSSPVVREYDIFALDPTAFTFVMVIVVAPIVEEAAKALGVSKSMTRALGTPRSGLVLGAAAGLGFAATENLLYEGGALMEGGVSAFIAIAVVRTFSSALMHASATSVSGYGIAKSSLGGGSWLPYYLLAVLMHASFNLFASFGELFKGTLGETAALIGLIFAFILVIASVSWTRRRISALS
;
A
#
# COMPACT_ATOMS: atom_id res chain seq x y z
N MET A 1 7.74 -12.17 -29.15
CA MET A 1 8.06 -11.13 -28.14
C MET A 1 9.57 -10.98 -28.18
N ASP A 2 10.06 -9.78 -28.48
CA ASP A 2 11.50 -9.52 -28.60
C ASP A 2 12.19 -9.72 -27.25
N LEU A 3 13.43 -10.20 -27.27
CA LEU A 3 14.19 -10.52 -26.05
C LEU A 3 14.28 -9.31 -25.10
N GLU A 4 14.39 -8.09 -25.63
CA GLU A 4 14.42 -6.86 -24.84
C GLU A 4 13.12 -6.60 -24.08
N VAL A 5 11.97 -6.88 -24.70
CA VAL A 5 10.66 -6.76 -24.04
C VAL A 5 10.54 -7.77 -22.92
N LEU A 6 10.97 -9.01 -23.14
CA LEU A 6 10.98 -10.04 -22.11
C LEU A 6 11.87 -9.64 -20.92
N TRP A 7 13.08 -9.13 -21.19
CA TRP A 7 13.99 -8.66 -20.15
C TRP A 7 13.41 -7.50 -19.34
N THR A 8 12.78 -6.54 -20.02
CA THR A 8 12.19 -5.36 -19.39
C THR A 8 11.04 -5.74 -18.46
N VAL A 9 10.10 -6.56 -18.95
CA VAL A 9 8.97 -7.04 -18.14
C VAL A 9 9.47 -7.86 -16.94
N THR A 10 10.49 -8.69 -17.14
CA THR A 10 11.09 -9.47 -16.06
C THR A 10 11.70 -8.55 -15.00
N LEU A 11 12.46 -7.52 -15.39
CA LEU A 11 13.07 -6.57 -14.47
C LEU A 11 12.01 -5.85 -13.62
N LEU A 12 10.95 -5.34 -14.25
CA LEU A 12 9.84 -4.67 -13.57
C LEU A 12 9.19 -5.56 -12.52
N ILE A 13 8.90 -6.83 -12.88
CA ILE A 13 8.34 -7.79 -11.93
C ILE A 13 9.30 -8.05 -10.77
N LEU A 14 10.59 -8.25 -11.04
CA LEU A 14 11.56 -8.53 -9.99
C LEU A 14 11.73 -7.34 -9.03
N VAL A 15 11.82 -6.12 -9.55
CA VAL A 15 12.00 -4.89 -8.76
C VAL A 15 10.76 -4.58 -7.93
N ALA A 16 9.56 -4.80 -8.45
CA ALA A 16 8.33 -4.57 -7.70
C ALA A 16 8.06 -5.64 -6.61
N PHE A 17 8.37 -6.93 -6.88
CA PHE A 17 8.01 -8.04 -5.99
C PHE A 17 9.11 -8.48 -5.01
N ILE A 18 10.40 -8.44 -5.38
CA ILE A 18 11.46 -8.93 -4.48
C ILE A 18 11.54 -8.10 -3.19
N PRO A 19 11.59 -6.74 -3.23
CA PRO A 19 11.70 -5.93 -2.02
C PRO A 19 10.48 -6.08 -1.11
N THR A 20 9.27 -6.16 -1.67
CA THR A 20 8.02 -6.31 -0.91
C THR A 20 7.93 -7.69 -0.25
N ILE A 21 8.38 -8.76 -0.92
CA ILE A 21 8.53 -10.09 -0.31
C ILE A 21 9.57 -10.08 0.82
N ALA A 22 10.69 -9.37 0.64
CA ALA A 22 11.71 -9.22 1.67
C ALA A 22 11.17 -8.47 2.90
N PHE A 23 10.41 -7.39 2.71
CA PHE A 23 9.75 -6.69 3.80
C PHE A 23 8.69 -7.56 4.47
N MET A 24 7.92 -8.36 3.73
CA MET A 24 6.95 -9.29 4.31
C MET A 24 7.65 -10.28 5.26
N ALA A 25 8.79 -10.83 4.82
CA ALA A 25 9.62 -11.69 5.65
C ALA A 25 10.14 -10.96 6.90
N TRP A 26 10.54 -9.69 6.77
CA TRP A 26 11.02 -8.84 7.85
C TRP A 26 9.95 -8.53 8.91
N PHE A 27 8.72 -8.19 8.49
CA PHE A 27 7.60 -7.99 9.40
C PHE A 27 7.26 -9.27 10.16
N ARG A 28 7.17 -10.41 9.45
CA ARG A 28 6.91 -11.73 10.06
C ARG A 28 8.01 -12.14 11.06
N ALA A 29 9.27 -11.84 10.74
CA ALA A 29 10.42 -12.17 11.58
C ALA A 29 10.57 -11.27 12.82
N THR A 30 9.85 -10.14 12.87
CA THR A 30 9.91 -9.20 13.99
C THR A 30 9.24 -9.81 15.22
N GLY A 31 9.99 -9.92 16.32
CA GLY A 31 9.52 -10.43 17.61
C GLY A 31 9.02 -11.90 17.61
N LYS A 32 9.37 -12.66 18.65
CA LYS A 32 8.97 -14.07 18.94
C LYS A 32 9.72 -15.22 18.29
N ARG A 33 9.68 -16.31 19.08
CA ARG A 33 10.14 -17.69 18.88
C ARG A 33 9.17 -18.55 18.05
N ILE A 34 7.87 -18.21 18.03
CA ILE A 34 6.81 -18.89 17.24
C ILE A 34 6.22 -17.90 16.23
N ARG A 35 6.12 -18.32 14.97
CA ARG A 35 5.76 -17.46 13.82
C ARG A 35 4.55 -18.02 13.09
N GLU A 36 3.81 -17.14 12.42
CA GLU A 36 2.68 -17.49 11.55
C GLU A 36 3.16 -18.45 10.45
N PRO A 37 2.40 -19.50 10.10
CA PRO A 37 2.75 -20.38 8.99
C PRO A 37 2.94 -19.59 7.70
N TRP A 38 4.00 -19.89 6.95
CA TRP A 38 4.28 -19.19 5.68
C TRP A 38 3.13 -19.29 4.68
N SER A 39 2.41 -20.41 4.66
CA SER A 39 1.25 -20.60 3.79
C SER A 39 0.21 -19.49 3.94
N VAL A 40 -0.06 -19.06 5.17
CA VAL A 40 -1.08 -18.04 5.46
C VAL A 40 -0.57 -16.64 5.17
N VAL A 41 0.71 -16.39 5.47
CA VAL A 41 1.35 -15.10 5.18
C VAL A 41 1.45 -14.88 3.67
N ILE A 42 1.85 -15.91 2.92
CA ILE A 42 1.90 -15.88 1.45
C ILE A 42 0.50 -15.74 0.86
N LEU A 43 -0.51 -16.46 1.39
CA LEU A 43 -1.89 -16.30 0.92
C LEU A 43 -2.41 -14.88 1.13
N SER A 44 -2.12 -14.26 2.26
CA SER A 44 -2.48 -12.87 2.53
C SER A 44 -1.80 -11.90 1.56
N TYR A 45 -0.51 -12.13 1.29
CA TYR A 45 0.25 -11.37 0.28
C TYR A 45 -0.33 -11.51 -1.12
N LEU A 46 -0.59 -12.74 -1.59
CA LEU A 46 -1.17 -13.00 -2.91
C LEU A 46 -2.58 -12.43 -3.03
N PHE A 47 -3.37 -12.49 -1.96
CA PHE A 47 -4.66 -11.81 -1.93
C PHE A 47 -4.48 -10.29 -2.11
N GLY A 48 -3.52 -9.68 -1.42
CA GLY A 48 -3.17 -8.27 -1.63
C GLY A 48 -2.81 -7.95 -3.07
N ALA A 49 -1.89 -8.72 -3.65
CA ALA A 49 -1.35 -8.50 -4.99
C ALA A 49 -2.36 -8.70 -6.12
N ILE A 50 -3.37 -9.55 -5.92
CA ILE A 50 -4.33 -9.93 -6.97
C ILE A 50 -5.75 -9.57 -6.57
N GLY A 51 -6.25 -10.19 -5.50
CA GLY A 51 -7.64 -10.07 -5.09
C GLY A 51 -8.03 -8.66 -4.66
N ALA A 52 -7.22 -8.03 -3.80
CA ALA A 52 -7.48 -6.69 -3.31
C ALA A 52 -7.34 -5.64 -4.43
N ILE A 53 -6.36 -5.80 -5.33
CA ILE A 53 -6.27 -4.98 -6.55
C ILE A 53 -7.58 -5.09 -7.34
N ILE A 54 -8.00 -6.29 -7.76
CA ILE A 54 -9.22 -6.47 -8.56
C ILE A 54 -10.45 -5.86 -7.88
N ILE A 55 -10.61 -6.06 -6.56
CA ILE A 55 -11.72 -5.49 -5.79
C ILE A 55 -11.64 -3.96 -5.78
N ALA A 56 -10.47 -3.39 -5.49
CA ALA A 56 -10.27 -1.94 -5.50
C ALA A 56 -10.57 -1.36 -6.88
N LEU A 57 -10.09 -2.03 -7.95
CA LEU A 57 -10.32 -1.57 -9.32
C LEU A 57 -11.81 -1.46 -9.65
N VAL A 58 -12.61 -2.46 -9.25
CA VAL A 58 -14.07 -2.47 -9.48
C VAL A 58 -14.76 -1.39 -8.64
N LEU A 59 -14.41 -1.27 -7.36
CA LEU A 59 -15.03 -0.30 -6.45
C LEU A 59 -14.71 1.15 -6.84
N GLU A 60 -13.48 1.43 -7.30
CA GLU A 60 -13.10 2.72 -7.87
C GLU A 60 -13.90 3.04 -9.13
N MET A 61 -14.08 2.08 -10.05
CA MET A 61 -14.89 2.28 -11.25
C MET A 61 -16.35 2.62 -10.90
N VAL A 62 -16.92 1.95 -9.90
CA VAL A 62 -18.27 2.26 -9.39
C VAL A 62 -18.30 3.68 -8.80
N ALA A 63 -17.31 4.05 -7.98
CA ALA A 63 -17.23 5.38 -7.40
C ALA A 63 -17.14 6.47 -8.49
N MET A 64 -16.32 6.27 -9.52
CA MET A 64 -16.21 7.20 -10.66
C MET A 64 -17.54 7.34 -11.41
N GLY A 65 -18.25 6.24 -11.65
CA GLY A 65 -19.57 6.25 -12.28
C GLY A 65 -20.61 7.03 -11.48
N LEU A 66 -20.61 6.87 -10.15
CA LEU A 66 -21.50 7.63 -9.25
C LEU A 66 -21.15 9.12 -9.21
N LEU A 67 -19.88 9.45 -9.37
CA LEU A 67 -19.37 10.83 -9.38
C LEU A 67 -19.42 11.50 -10.77
N SER A 68 -19.92 10.79 -11.80
CA SER A 68 -20.01 11.30 -13.19
C SER A 68 -18.68 11.83 -13.75
N SER A 69 -17.58 11.16 -13.44
CA SER A 69 -16.23 11.59 -13.82
C SER A 69 -15.57 10.67 -14.85
N PRO A 70 -14.64 11.17 -15.70
CA PRO A 70 -13.71 10.33 -16.45
C PRO A 70 -12.88 9.41 -15.54
N VAL A 71 -12.44 8.29 -16.11
CA VAL A 71 -11.63 7.27 -15.42
C VAL A 71 -10.22 7.81 -15.18
N VAL A 72 -9.84 7.99 -13.92
CA VAL A 72 -8.51 8.46 -13.52
C VAL A 72 -8.02 7.64 -12.34
N ARG A 73 -6.85 7.01 -12.44
CA ARG A 73 -6.19 6.26 -11.36
C ARG A 73 -4.96 6.96 -10.83
N GLU A 74 -4.52 6.58 -9.63
CA GLU A 74 -3.35 7.16 -8.97
C GLU A 74 -2.13 7.26 -9.90
N TYR A 75 -1.80 6.16 -10.58
CA TYR A 75 -0.65 6.09 -11.49
C TYR A 75 -0.87 6.80 -12.84
N ASP A 76 -2.12 7.07 -13.26
CA ASP A 76 -2.43 7.78 -14.51
C ASP A 76 -2.32 9.31 -14.36
N ILE A 77 -2.17 9.81 -13.12
CA ILE A 77 -2.26 11.25 -12.82
C ILE A 77 -0.99 11.98 -13.14
N PHE A 78 0.16 11.33 -13.01
CA PHE A 78 1.44 11.94 -13.36
C PHE A 78 1.58 12.14 -14.89
N ALA A 79 0.68 11.56 -15.68
CA ALA A 79 0.58 11.72 -17.13
C ALA A 79 -0.46 12.76 -17.59
N LEU A 80 -1.34 13.26 -16.69
CA LEU A 80 -2.49 14.09 -17.02
C LEU A 80 -2.47 15.42 -16.23
N ASP A 81 -3.08 16.47 -16.79
CA ASP A 81 -3.27 17.77 -16.11
C ASP A 81 -4.15 17.56 -14.85
N PRO A 82 -3.58 17.59 -13.63
CA PRO A 82 -4.29 17.12 -12.45
C PRO A 82 -5.39 18.10 -12.04
N THR A 83 -6.61 17.58 -11.85
CA THR A 83 -7.76 18.38 -11.42
C THR A 83 -8.01 18.27 -9.90
N ALA A 84 -8.79 19.19 -9.32
CA ALA A 84 -9.23 19.06 -7.93
C ALA A 84 -9.95 17.71 -7.68
N PHE A 85 -10.71 17.22 -8.67
CA PHE A 85 -11.38 15.93 -8.59
C PHE A 85 -10.40 14.76 -8.54
N THR A 86 -9.37 14.81 -9.38
CA THR A 86 -8.27 13.82 -9.41
C THR A 86 -7.63 13.64 -8.03
N PHE A 87 -7.37 14.76 -7.33
CA PHE A 87 -6.84 14.71 -5.97
C PHE A 87 -7.81 14.11 -4.95
N VAL A 88 -9.13 14.36 -5.08
CA VAL A 88 -10.13 13.72 -4.22
C VAL A 88 -10.14 12.20 -4.43
N MET A 89 -10.04 11.74 -5.68
CA MET A 89 -9.99 10.31 -5.97
C MET A 89 -8.77 9.64 -5.31
N VAL A 90 -7.59 10.24 -5.43
CA VAL A 90 -6.34 9.68 -4.89
C VAL A 90 -6.22 9.80 -3.38
N ILE A 91 -6.57 10.95 -2.81
CA ILE A 91 -6.31 11.22 -1.40
C ILE A 91 -7.44 10.67 -0.52
N VAL A 92 -8.65 10.53 -1.05
CA VAL A 92 -9.83 10.15 -0.25
C VAL A 92 -10.41 8.83 -0.71
N VAL A 93 -10.82 8.71 -1.98
CA VAL A 93 -11.60 7.56 -2.45
C VAL A 93 -10.75 6.29 -2.50
N ALA A 94 -9.57 6.35 -3.11
CA ALA A 94 -8.65 5.22 -3.23
C ALA A 94 -8.26 4.64 -1.85
N PRO A 95 -7.78 5.44 -0.86
CA PRO A 95 -7.48 4.92 0.47
C PRO A 95 -8.62 4.19 1.17
N ILE A 96 -9.86 4.68 1.04
CA ILE A 96 -11.05 4.02 1.58
C ILE A 96 -11.24 2.66 0.90
N VAL A 97 -11.30 2.67 -0.43
CA VAL A 97 -11.62 1.49 -1.23
C VAL A 97 -10.55 0.41 -1.09
N GLU A 98 -9.29 0.80 -1.17
CA GLU A 98 -8.17 -0.11 -1.14
C GLU A 98 -7.96 -0.73 0.24
N GLU A 99 -8.00 0.05 1.31
CA GLU A 99 -7.82 -0.51 2.65
C GLU A 99 -8.98 -1.45 3.01
N ALA A 100 -10.18 -1.19 2.49
CA ALA A 100 -11.31 -2.11 2.63
C ALA A 100 -11.06 -3.42 1.87
N ALA A 101 -10.58 -3.33 0.63
CA ALA A 101 -10.24 -4.49 -0.20
C ALA A 101 -9.14 -5.35 0.45
N LYS A 102 -8.07 -4.72 0.95
CA LYS A 102 -6.94 -5.38 1.64
C LYS A 102 -7.39 -6.03 2.95
N ALA A 103 -8.25 -5.36 3.73
CA ALA A 103 -8.81 -5.89 4.98
C ALA A 103 -9.62 -7.18 4.79
N LEU A 104 -10.26 -7.38 3.63
CA LEU A 104 -10.92 -8.65 3.29
C LEU A 104 -9.92 -9.81 3.18
N GLY A 105 -8.73 -9.56 2.62
CA GLY A 105 -7.66 -10.54 2.54
C GLY A 105 -7.17 -11.01 3.90
N VAL A 106 -7.01 -10.05 4.82
CA VAL A 106 -6.66 -10.34 6.21
C VAL A 106 -7.76 -11.16 6.88
N SER A 107 -9.01 -10.75 6.75
CA SER A 107 -10.16 -11.46 7.35
C SER A 107 -10.29 -12.90 6.85
N LYS A 108 -10.08 -13.14 5.55
CA LYS A 108 -10.09 -14.49 4.95
C LYS A 108 -8.91 -15.36 5.38
N SER A 109 -7.74 -14.75 5.57
CA SER A 109 -6.52 -15.45 6.01
C SER A 109 -6.50 -15.68 7.52
N MET A 110 -7.32 -14.95 8.28
CA MET A 110 -7.46 -15.09 9.71
C MET A 110 -8.30 -16.33 10.05
N THR A 111 -7.64 -17.38 10.55
CA THR A 111 -8.33 -18.53 11.14
C THR A 111 -8.39 -18.40 12.66
N ARG A 112 -9.31 -19.13 13.31
CA ARG A 112 -9.41 -19.16 14.79
C ARG A 112 -8.08 -19.54 15.46
N ALA A 113 -7.31 -20.45 14.87
CA ALA A 113 -6.00 -20.86 15.40
C ALA A 113 -4.90 -19.78 15.26
N LEU A 114 -5.12 -18.79 14.39
CA LEU A 114 -4.20 -17.69 14.11
C LEU A 114 -4.69 -16.35 14.65
N GLY A 115 -5.87 -16.29 15.28
CA GLY A 115 -6.48 -15.06 15.77
C GLY A 115 -5.74 -14.50 16.97
N THR A 116 -4.50 -14.04 16.80
CA THR A 116 -3.80 -13.21 17.79
C THR A 116 -3.64 -11.80 17.24
N PRO A 117 -3.60 -10.76 18.08
CA PRO A 117 -3.36 -9.40 17.60
C PRO A 117 -2.03 -9.25 16.85
N ARG A 118 -1.01 -10.05 17.19
CA ARG A 118 0.26 -10.13 16.46
C ARG A 118 0.04 -10.65 15.03
N SER A 119 -0.68 -11.75 14.87
CA SER A 119 -0.99 -12.32 13.56
C SER A 119 -1.75 -11.32 12.68
N GLY A 120 -2.67 -10.54 13.25
CA GLY A 120 -3.36 -9.48 12.52
C GLY A 120 -2.44 -8.41 11.95
N LEU A 121 -1.44 -7.97 12.72
CA LEU A 121 -0.42 -7.05 12.23
C LEU A 121 0.41 -7.70 11.10
N VAL A 122 0.87 -8.94 11.28
CA VAL A 122 1.73 -9.63 10.29
C VAL A 122 0.97 -9.93 8.99
N LEU A 123 -0.26 -10.43 9.07
CA LEU A 123 -1.08 -10.72 7.90
C LEU A 123 -1.55 -9.45 7.21
N GLY A 124 -1.81 -8.38 7.96
CA GLY A 124 -2.08 -7.05 7.41
C GLY A 124 -0.89 -6.49 6.66
N ALA A 125 0.32 -6.56 7.22
CA ALA A 125 1.55 -6.18 6.52
C ALA A 125 1.72 -6.95 5.21
N ALA A 126 1.49 -8.27 5.23
CA ALA A 126 1.58 -9.10 4.03
C ALA A 126 0.58 -8.67 2.94
N ALA A 127 -0.70 -8.46 3.29
CA ALA A 127 -1.72 -8.00 2.35
C ALA A 127 -1.41 -6.62 1.76
N GLY A 128 -0.97 -5.67 2.61
CA GLY A 128 -0.56 -4.34 2.16
C GLY A 128 0.65 -4.38 1.23
N LEU A 129 1.68 -5.19 1.54
CA LEU A 129 2.87 -5.35 0.70
C LEU A 129 2.57 -6.03 -0.64
N GLY A 130 1.65 -7.00 -0.65
CA GLY A 130 1.22 -7.63 -1.89
C GLY A 130 0.54 -6.62 -2.81
N PHE A 131 -0.37 -5.82 -2.28
CA PHE A 131 -1.01 -4.75 -3.05
C PHE A 131 0.01 -3.73 -3.58
N ALA A 132 0.94 -3.29 -2.70
CA ALA A 132 2.01 -2.39 -3.08
C ALA A 132 2.93 -2.93 -4.17
N ALA A 133 3.17 -4.25 -4.22
CA ALA A 133 3.97 -4.85 -5.29
C ALA A 133 3.31 -4.66 -6.65
N THR A 134 2.00 -4.89 -6.75
CA THR A 134 1.27 -4.69 -8.00
C THR A 134 1.17 -3.21 -8.37
N GLU A 135 0.98 -2.31 -7.41
CA GLU A 135 1.05 -0.87 -7.71
C GLU A 135 2.42 -0.43 -8.17
N ASN A 136 3.49 -0.84 -7.46
CA ASN A 136 4.86 -0.50 -7.83
C ASN A 136 5.14 -0.94 -9.26
N LEU A 137 4.69 -2.14 -9.65
CA LEU A 137 4.82 -2.62 -11.03
C LEU A 137 4.19 -1.65 -12.05
N LEU A 138 2.99 -1.12 -11.76
CA LEU A 138 2.30 -0.17 -12.64
C LEU A 138 3.01 1.19 -12.69
N TYR A 139 3.41 1.72 -11.53
CA TYR A 139 4.13 2.98 -11.42
C TYR A 139 5.51 2.95 -12.07
N GLU A 140 6.27 1.88 -11.83
CA GLU A 140 7.59 1.67 -12.41
C GLU A 140 7.51 1.48 -13.93
N GLY A 141 6.47 0.78 -14.42
CA GLY A 141 6.19 0.63 -15.84
C GLY A 141 5.88 1.98 -16.51
N GLY A 142 4.99 2.78 -15.91
CA GLY A 142 4.68 4.13 -16.41
C GLY A 142 5.90 5.04 -16.43
N ALA A 143 6.67 5.06 -15.33
CA ALA A 143 7.90 5.84 -15.24
C ALA A 143 8.95 5.42 -16.28
N LEU A 144 9.08 4.11 -16.56
CA LEU A 144 9.96 3.62 -17.60
C LEU A 144 9.52 4.07 -18.99
N MET A 145 8.22 4.05 -19.27
CA MET A 145 7.67 4.44 -20.57
C MET A 145 7.79 5.94 -20.84
N GLU A 146 7.56 6.78 -19.84
CA GLU A 146 7.53 8.24 -19.99
C GLU A 146 8.89 8.90 -19.78
N GLY A 147 9.65 8.44 -18.78
CA GLY A 147 10.90 9.05 -18.33
C GLY A 147 12.13 8.16 -18.46
N GLY A 148 11.99 6.97 -19.05
CA GLY A 148 13.08 6.03 -19.27
C GLY A 148 13.65 5.40 -18.00
N VAL A 149 14.82 4.79 -18.13
CA VAL A 149 15.46 4.00 -17.05
C VAL A 149 15.75 4.83 -15.79
N SER A 150 16.10 6.12 -15.94
CA SER A 150 16.37 7.01 -14.80
C SER A 150 15.12 7.27 -13.96
N ALA A 151 13.97 7.53 -14.61
CA ALA A 151 12.71 7.74 -13.90
C ALA A 151 12.23 6.44 -13.25
N PHE A 152 12.35 5.32 -13.95
CA PHE A 152 12.11 3.99 -13.39
C PHE A 152 12.89 3.74 -12.10
N ILE A 153 14.21 3.94 -12.10
CA ILE A 153 15.05 3.70 -10.91
C ILE A 153 14.64 4.63 -9.76
N ALA A 154 14.40 5.92 -10.05
CA ALA A 154 13.99 6.88 -9.03
C ALA A 154 12.66 6.49 -8.37
N ILE A 155 11.65 6.15 -9.19
CA ILE A 155 10.34 5.73 -8.71
C ILE A 155 10.41 4.41 -7.95
N ALA A 156 11.14 3.42 -8.46
CA ALA A 156 11.32 2.13 -7.80
C ALA A 156 11.93 2.29 -6.39
N VAL A 157 12.99 3.09 -6.25
CA VAL A 157 13.64 3.33 -4.97
C VAL A 157 12.70 4.07 -4.01
N VAL A 158 12.12 5.20 -4.46
CA VAL A 158 11.24 6.01 -3.61
C VAL A 158 10.05 5.18 -3.13
N ARG A 159 9.33 4.51 -4.03
CA ARG A 159 8.13 3.75 -3.68
C ARG A 159 8.42 2.53 -2.81
N THR A 160 9.53 1.83 -3.06
CA THR A 160 9.96 0.68 -2.24
C THR A 160 10.14 1.09 -0.77
N PHE A 161 10.81 2.21 -0.49
CA PHE A 161 11.07 2.64 0.88
C PHE A 161 10.01 3.59 1.46
N SER A 162 9.00 3.97 0.69
CA SER A 162 7.90 4.84 1.12
C SER A 162 6.54 4.11 1.03
N SER A 163 5.86 4.18 -0.10
CA SER A 163 4.51 3.64 -0.34
C SER A 163 4.39 2.17 0.08
N ALA A 164 5.34 1.30 -0.28
CA ALA A 164 5.25 -0.12 0.07
C ALA A 164 5.24 -0.36 1.59
N LEU A 165 6.10 0.35 2.32
CA LEU A 165 6.12 0.30 3.78
C LEU A 165 4.90 1.00 4.40
N MET A 166 4.36 2.03 3.76
CA MET A 166 3.12 2.68 4.18
C MET A 166 1.93 1.73 4.08
N HIS A 167 1.73 1.06 2.94
CA HIS A 167 0.66 0.06 2.78
C HIS A 167 0.81 -1.08 3.80
N ALA A 168 2.05 -1.57 4.01
CA ALA A 168 2.32 -2.57 5.02
C ALA A 168 1.81 -2.12 6.40
N SER A 169 2.16 -0.90 6.82
CA SER A 169 1.78 -0.37 8.12
C SER A 169 0.30 -0.02 8.23
N ALA A 170 -0.32 0.58 7.22
CA ALA A 170 -1.74 0.92 7.22
C ALA A 170 -2.59 -0.35 7.35
N THR A 171 -2.41 -1.32 6.46
CA THR A 171 -3.18 -2.56 6.49
C THR A 171 -2.88 -3.41 7.72
N SER A 172 -1.67 -3.31 8.31
CA SER A 172 -1.37 -3.90 9.63
C SER A 172 -2.32 -3.39 10.72
N VAL A 173 -2.64 -2.09 10.73
CA VAL A 173 -3.56 -1.51 11.72
C VAL A 173 -4.96 -2.09 11.56
N SER A 174 -5.49 -2.15 10.33
CA SER A 174 -6.76 -2.82 10.04
C SER A 174 -6.76 -4.28 10.49
N GLY A 175 -5.69 -5.02 10.17
CA GLY A 175 -5.53 -6.41 10.54
C GLY A 175 -5.48 -6.64 12.06
N TYR A 176 -4.84 -5.73 12.80
CA TYR A 176 -4.85 -5.73 14.26
C TYR A 176 -6.27 -5.53 14.82
N GLY A 177 -7.03 -4.60 14.24
CA GLY A 177 -8.44 -4.38 14.58
C GLY A 177 -9.29 -5.62 14.35
N ILE A 178 -9.19 -6.23 13.17
CA ILE A 178 -9.89 -7.47 12.81
C ILE A 178 -9.58 -8.60 13.80
N ALA A 179 -8.29 -8.82 14.11
CA ALA A 179 -7.87 -9.83 15.07
C ALA A 179 -8.47 -9.59 16.46
N LYS A 180 -8.42 -8.35 16.95
CA LYS A 180 -9.01 -7.98 18.25
C LYS A 180 -10.51 -8.20 18.28
N SER A 181 -11.24 -7.73 17.27
CA SER A 181 -12.68 -7.92 17.15
C SER A 181 -13.08 -9.39 17.13
N SER A 182 -12.28 -10.24 16.48
CA SER A 182 -12.54 -11.69 16.42
C SER A 182 -12.34 -12.43 17.76
N LEU A 183 -11.54 -11.86 18.68
CA LEU A 183 -11.14 -12.49 19.94
C LEU A 183 -11.95 -12.05 21.17
N GLY A 184 -12.33 -10.77 21.25
CA GLY A 184 -12.79 -10.17 22.51
C GLY A 184 -14.02 -9.28 22.39
N GLY A 185 -14.66 -9.23 21.22
CA GLY A 185 -15.74 -8.28 20.94
C GLY A 185 -15.23 -6.84 20.74
N GLY A 186 -16.07 -6.00 20.15
CA GLY A 186 -15.73 -4.62 19.75
C GLY A 186 -15.52 -4.45 18.26
N SER A 187 -15.62 -3.21 17.78
CA SER A 187 -15.59 -2.90 16.34
C SER A 187 -14.16 -2.80 15.79
N TRP A 188 -13.94 -3.36 14.60
CA TRP A 188 -12.70 -3.20 13.83
C TRP A 188 -12.64 -1.84 13.11
N LEU A 189 -13.79 -1.15 13.01
CA LEU A 189 -13.97 0.09 12.26
C LEU A 189 -12.99 1.21 12.65
N PRO A 190 -12.69 1.49 13.94
CA PRO A 190 -11.74 2.55 14.28
C PRO A 190 -10.33 2.29 13.75
N TYR A 191 -9.92 1.02 13.68
CA TYR A 191 -8.61 0.63 13.16
C TYR A 191 -8.56 0.73 11.63
N TYR A 192 -9.65 0.37 10.96
CA TYR A 192 -9.81 0.59 9.54
C TYR A 192 -9.77 2.07 9.17
N LEU A 193 -10.53 2.92 9.88
CA LEU A 193 -10.52 4.36 9.64
C LEU A 193 -9.13 4.98 9.90
N LEU A 194 -8.39 4.46 10.89
CA LEU A 194 -7.00 4.87 11.10
C LEU A 194 -6.08 4.43 9.95
N ALA A 195 -6.25 3.22 9.40
CA ALA A 195 -5.50 2.77 8.23
C ALA A 195 -5.79 3.64 7.00
N VAL A 196 -7.07 3.94 6.75
CA VAL A 196 -7.51 4.87 5.69
C VAL A 196 -6.87 6.24 5.89
N LEU A 197 -6.90 6.80 7.11
CA LEU A 197 -6.30 8.10 7.40
C LEU A 197 -4.79 8.10 7.18
N MET A 198 -4.10 7.04 7.58
CA MET A 198 -2.66 6.89 7.36
C MET A 198 -2.34 6.86 5.86
N HIS A 199 -3.10 6.09 5.09
CA HIS A 199 -2.91 5.97 3.65
C HIS A 199 -3.27 7.27 2.92
N ALA A 200 -4.40 7.90 3.25
CA ALA A 200 -4.80 9.21 2.74
C ALA A 200 -3.75 10.30 3.03
N SER A 201 -3.18 10.31 4.24
CA SER A 201 -2.12 11.25 4.61
C SER A 201 -0.86 11.04 3.77
N PHE A 202 -0.49 9.78 3.51
CA PHE A 202 0.63 9.47 2.63
C PHE A 202 0.37 9.97 1.21
N ASN A 203 -0.81 9.70 0.65
CA ASN A 203 -1.20 10.15 -0.69
C ASN A 203 -1.20 11.67 -0.77
N LEU A 204 -1.67 12.38 0.26
CA LEU A 204 -1.58 13.83 0.33
C LEU A 204 -0.12 14.32 0.26
N PHE A 205 0.78 13.70 1.02
CA PHE A 205 2.20 14.07 1.01
C PHE A 205 2.89 13.72 -0.32
N ALA A 206 2.54 12.60 -0.94
CA ALA A 206 3.03 12.21 -2.26
C ALA A 206 2.54 13.17 -3.36
N SER A 207 1.30 13.64 -3.27
CA SER A 207 0.69 14.62 -4.19
C SER A 207 1.03 16.08 -3.87
N PHE A 208 1.75 16.35 -2.77
CA PHE A 208 1.99 17.71 -2.29
C PHE A 208 2.76 18.57 -3.30
N GLY A 209 3.70 17.95 -4.02
CA GLY A 209 4.47 18.60 -5.09
C GLY A 209 3.56 19.19 -6.18
N GLU A 210 2.58 18.42 -6.64
CA GLU A 210 1.63 18.85 -7.66
C GLU A 210 0.60 19.85 -7.12
N LEU A 211 0.09 19.62 -5.90
CA LEU A 211 -0.91 20.49 -5.27
C LEU A 211 -0.39 21.92 -5.02
N PHE A 212 0.87 22.05 -4.62
CA PHE A 212 1.43 23.33 -4.17
C PHE A 212 2.56 23.86 -5.07
N LYS A 213 2.71 23.30 -6.28
CA LYS A 213 3.72 23.77 -7.26
C LYS A 213 3.57 25.25 -7.56
N GLY A 214 2.34 25.74 -7.70
CA GLY A 214 2.05 27.15 -8.02
C GLY A 214 2.43 28.14 -6.91
N THR A 215 2.49 27.70 -5.65
CA THR A 215 2.79 28.57 -4.49
C THR A 215 4.20 28.39 -3.96
N LEU A 216 4.71 27.16 -3.94
CA LEU A 216 6.00 26.79 -3.33
C LEU A 216 7.05 26.37 -4.38
N GLY A 217 6.71 26.32 -5.66
CA GLY A 217 7.61 25.91 -6.74
C GLY A 217 8.12 24.48 -6.56
N GLU A 218 9.37 24.24 -6.98
CA GLU A 218 10.02 22.92 -6.90
C GLU A 218 10.23 22.44 -5.45
N THR A 219 10.21 23.35 -4.47
CA THR A 219 10.36 22.98 -3.05
C THR A 219 9.17 22.21 -2.49
N ALA A 220 7.98 22.32 -3.12
CA ALA A 220 6.79 21.58 -2.72
C ALA A 220 7.03 20.06 -2.70
N ALA A 221 7.63 19.53 -3.76
CA ALA A 221 7.87 18.09 -3.89
C ALA A 221 8.80 17.58 -2.76
N LEU A 222 9.84 18.35 -2.42
CA LEU A 222 10.75 17.99 -1.33
C LEU A 222 10.05 18.02 0.04
N ILE A 223 9.20 19.02 0.28
CA ILE A 223 8.41 19.11 1.53
C ILE A 223 7.50 17.89 1.66
N GLY A 224 6.74 17.57 0.59
CA GLY A 224 5.89 16.38 0.53
C GLY A 224 6.66 15.10 0.82
N LEU A 225 7.80 14.92 0.15
CA LEU A 225 8.67 13.76 0.34
C LEU A 225 9.14 13.61 1.79
N ILE A 226 9.58 14.70 2.44
CA ILE A 226 10.02 14.69 3.83
C ILE A 226 8.88 14.23 4.75
N PHE A 227 7.68 14.80 4.61
CA PHE A 227 6.53 14.42 5.44
C PHE A 227 6.07 12.98 5.18
N ALA A 228 6.11 12.52 3.92
CA ALA A 228 5.82 11.12 3.56
C ALA A 228 6.78 10.15 4.27
N PHE A 229 8.08 10.43 4.25
CA PHE A 229 9.08 9.59 4.93
C PHE A 229 8.96 9.65 6.46
N ILE A 230 8.66 10.81 7.05
CA ILE A 230 8.39 10.93 8.49
C ILE A 230 7.22 10.02 8.88
N LEU A 231 6.11 10.09 8.12
CA LEU A 231 4.93 9.26 8.35
C LEU A 231 5.26 7.77 8.22
N VAL A 232 5.99 7.37 7.18
CA VAL A 232 6.41 5.98 6.95
C VAL A 232 7.29 5.48 8.09
N ILE A 233 8.32 6.22 8.48
CA ILE A 233 9.23 5.85 9.57
C ILE A 233 8.45 5.70 10.88
N ALA A 234 7.58 6.65 11.21
CA ALA A 234 6.75 6.60 12.41
C ALA A 234 5.83 5.37 12.40
N SER A 235 5.14 5.12 11.28
CA SER A 235 4.19 4.03 11.11
C SER A 235 4.86 2.67 11.15
N VAL A 236 5.98 2.47 10.46
CA VAL A 236 6.75 1.21 10.48
C VAL A 236 7.32 0.97 11.88
N SER A 237 7.89 1.99 12.51
CA SER A 237 8.44 1.89 13.86
C SER A 237 7.37 1.53 14.89
N TRP A 238 6.18 2.12 14.78
CA TRP A 238 5.05 1.77 15.63
C TRP A 238 4.61 0.32 15.39
N THR A 239 4.37 -0.08 14.13
CA THR A 239 3.91 -1.44 13.78
C THR A 239 4.90 -2.49 14.29
N ARG A 240 6.20 -2.31 14.03
CA ARG A 240 7.23 -3.25 14.46
C ARG A 240 7.39 -3.34 15.97
N ARG A 241 7.37 -2.20 16.69
CA ARG A 241 7.36 -2.20 18.16
C ARG A 241 6.13 -2.93 18.69
N ARG A 242 4.97 -2.75 18.05
CA ARG A 242 3.73 -3.42 18.47
C ARG A 242 3.78 -4.93 18.23
N ILE A 243 4.28 -5.38 17.07
CA ILE A 243 4.52 -6.80 16.80
C ILE A 243 5.47 -7.38 17.87
N SER A 244 6.57 -6.68 18.19
CA SER A 244 7.55 -7.12 19.18
C SER A 244 7.04 -7.09 20.62
N ALA A 245 6.07 -6.24 20.96
CA ALA A 245 5.47 -6.20 22.30
C ALA A 245 4.40 -7.28 22.49
N LEU A 246 3.75 -7.69 21.39
CA LEU A 246 2.81 -8.82 21.34
C LEU A 246 3.53 -10.14 21.07
N SER A 247 4.86 -10.07 21.02
CA SER A 247 5.81 -11.16 20.96
C SER A 247 6.14 -11.71 22.38
#